data_AF-A0A6M3JWK3-F1
#
_entry.id   AF-A0A6M3JWK3-F1
#
_cell.length_a   1.000
_cell.length_b   1.000
_cell.length_c   1.000
_cell.angle_alpha   90.00
_cell.angle_beta   90.00
_cell.angle_gamma   90.00
#
_symmetry.space_group_name_H-M   'P 1'
#
loop_
_entity.id
_entity.type
_entity.pdbx_description
1 polymer ?
#
loop_
_entity_poly.entity_id
_entity_poly.type
_entity_poly.pdbx_seq_one_letter_code
_entity_poly.pdbx_strand_id
1 'polypeptide(L)'
;MKLAMLSDPHLLIHKPKARLDDAIATAFKKMNFVLKYCKDNSCNLLISGDLTDKPRSWYMLPRVLDLFSNYSDVKVFAVFGQHDMYLYSEEMRDKTILGALYNAGLVELLSSKPISLSNVDIYGCNYGEEVPKVRNKNSKNILVIHAPIAEKALYTKHDYISARTFLKDNKDYKIIFCGDIHVGFCLGDKSGRTILNTGPMIRKTADKYNFIHEPCFYTYDTVTDDIRMIGIPHRPAEEVLSREHIVDEEDKKKLRNKFTESLSKEIEVDMSFTSNLEAFLRRNRIVRKGVRNVIAKELSILDVKDWKIGEVI
;
A
#
# COMPACT_ATOMS: atom_id res chain seq x y z
N MET A 1 -5.08 25.95 -15.75
CA MET A 1 -5.20 24.47 -15.86
C MET A 1 -5.49 23.92 -14.48
N LYS A 2 -6.18 22.78 -14.37
CA LYS A 2 -6.41 22.12 -13.08
C LYS A 2 -5.74 20.75 -13.06
N LEU A 3 -5.10 20.43 -11.94
CA LEU A 3 -4.48 19.14 -11.69
C LEU A 3 -5.21 18.47 -10.52
N ALA A 4 -5.58 17.21 -10.66
CA ALA A 4 -5.98 16.36 -9.54
C ALA A 4 -4.76 15.51 -9.13
N MET A 5 -4.53 15.32 -7.83
CA MET A 5 -3.38 14.62 -7.28
C MET A 5 -3.88 13.53 -6.34
N LEU A 6 -3.65 12.27 -6.72
CA LEU A 6 -4.10 11.07 -5.99
C LEU A 6 -2.91 10.13 -5.74
N SER A 7 -2.57 9.89 -4.48
CA SER A 7 -1.46 9.01 -4.11
C SER A 7 -1.98 7.60 -3.80
N ASP A 8 -1.15 6.61 -4.11
CA ASP A 8 -1.33 5.21 -3.73
C ASP A 8 -2.76 4.65 -3.94
N PRO A 9 -3.30 4.70 -5.19
CA PRO A 9 -4.65 4.19 -5.45
C PRO A 9 -4.83 2.72 -5.04
N HIS A 10 -3.80 1.90 -5.25
CA HIS A 10 -3.79 0.47 -4.95
C HIS A 10 -5.07 -0.26 -5.38
N LEU A 11 -5.36 -0.23 -6.68
CA LEU A 11 -6.41 -1.08 -7.24
C LEU A 11 -6.16 -2.55 -6.86
N LEU A 12 -7.17 -3.16 -6.26
CA LEU A 12 -7.06 -4.43 -5.57
C LEU A 12 -7.45 -5.60 -6.47
N ILE A 13 -6.74 -6.71 -6.34
CA ILE A 13 -7.08 -8.00 -6.94
C ILE A 13 -7.64 -9.01 -5.92
N HIS A 14 -7.39 -8.77 -4.64
CA HIS A 14 -7.80 -9.62 -3.54
C HIS A 14 -8.38 -8.75 -2.44
N LYS A 15 -9.33 -9.30 -1.68
CA LYS A 15 -9.88 -8.67 -0.50
C LYS A 15 -8.83 -8.69 0.62
N PRO A 16 -8.36 -7.54 1.14
CA PRO A 16 -7.48 -7.49 2.30
C PRO A 16 -8.17 -8.12 3.51
N LYS A 17 -7.40 -8.80 4.38
CA LYS A 17 -7.91 -9.51 5.57
C LYS A 17 -8.77 -8.61 6.48
N ALA A 18 -8.40 -7.34 6.59
CA ALA A 18 -9.11 -6.36 7.41
C ALA A 18 -10.48 -5.97 6.86
N ARG A 19 -10.77 -6.19 5.57
CA ARG A 19 -11.98 -5.67 4.94
C ARG A 19 -13.19 -6.54 5.25
N LEU A 20 -14.33 -5.91 5.53
CA LEU A 20 -15.62 -6.59 5.70
C LEU A 20 -16.43 -6.61 4.40
N ASP A 21 -16.29 -5.59 3.57
CA ASP A 21 -17.01 -5.40 2.31
C ASP A 21 -16.30 -6.01 1.08
N ASP A 22 -16.87 -5.79 -0.10
CA ASP A 22 -16.21 -6.04 -1.38
C ASP A 22 -15.20 -4.92 -1.69
N ALA A 23 -14.00 -5.08 -1.13
CA ALA A 23 -12.92 -4.11 -1.26
C ALA A 23 -12.49 -3.88 -2.72
N ILE A 24 -12.61 -4.90 -3.59
CA ILE A 24 -12.25 -4.80 -5.00
C ILE A 24 -13.24 -3.87 -5.70
N ALA A 25 -14.54 -4.13 -5.58
CA ALA A 25 -15.56 -3.25 -6.15
C ALA A 25 -15.48 -1.83 -5.58
N THR A 26 -15.22 -1.70 -4.27
CA THR A 26 -15.02 -0.38 -3.62
C THR A 26 -13.83 0.37 -4.21
N ALA A 27 -12.67 -0.27 -4.43
CA ALA A 27 -11.50 0.37 -5.05
C ALA A 27 -11.81 0.92 -6.45
N PHE A 28 -12.45 0.11 -7.29
CA PHE A 28 -12.82 0.52 -8.65
C PHE A 28 -13.86 1.65 -8.66
N LYS A 29 -14.87 1.60 -7.78
CA LYS A 29 -15.87 2.69 -7.66
C LYS A 29 -15.22 4.02 -7.28
N LYS A 30 -14.23 3.98 -6.38
CA LYS A 30 -13.47 5.17 -5.97
C LYS A 30 -12.61 5.72 -7.09
N MET A 31 -11.87 4.87 -7.80
CA MET A 31 -11.08 5.32 -8.94
C MET A 31 -11.96 5.90 -10.05
N ASN A 32 -13.10 5.26 -10.33
CA ASN A 32 -14.11 5.78 -11.25
C ASN A 32 -14.62 7.16 -10.81
N PHE A 33 -14.87 7.38 -9.52
CA PHE A 33 -15.25 8.69 -9.00
C PHE A 33 -14.17 9.75 -9.27
N VAL A 34 -12.89 9.44 -9.03
CA VAL A 34 -11.78 10.38 -9.29
C VAL A 34 -11.66 10.71 -10.78
N LEU A 35 -11.69 9.71 -11.66
CA LEU A 35 -11.62 9.92 -13.11
C LEU A 35 -12.83 10.71 -13.62
N LYS A 36 -14.04 10.38 -13.14
CA LYS A 36 -15.25 11.14 -13.45
C LYS A 36 -15.14 12.59 -12.99
N TYR A 37 -14.67 12.82 -11.77
CA TYR A 37 -14.45 14.17 -11.26
C TYR A 37 -13.48 14.94 -12.16
N CYS A 38 -12.38 14.31 -12.58
CA CYS A 38 -11.40 14.93 -13.48
C CYS A 38 -12.03 15.29 -14.83
N LYS A 39 -12.82 14.40 -15.41
CA LYS A 39 -13.57 14.65 -16.65
C LYS A 39 -14.53 15.83 -16.50
N ASP A 40 -15.37 15.80 -15.48
CA ASP A 40 -16.42 16.80 -15.25
C ASP A 40 -15.84 18.20 -14.93
N ASN A 41 -14.62 18.27 -14.39
CA ASN A 41 -13.97 19.52 -13.97
C ASN A 41 -12.77 19.91 -14.85
N SER A 42 -12.53 19.21 -15.96
CA SER A 42 -11.40 19.43 -16.88
C SER A 42 -10.05 19.43 -16.17
N CYS A 43 -9.84 18.47 -15.27
CA CYS A 43 -8.57 18.27 -14.57
C CYS A 43 -7.73 17.20 -15.28
N ASN A 44 -6.42 17.41 -15.35
CA ASN A 44 -5.49 16.31 -15.59
C ASN A 44 -5.22 15.60 -14.25
N LEU A 45 -5.04 14.28 -14.27
CA LEU A 45 -4.79 13.49 -13.07
C LEU A 45 -3.29 13.18 -12.93
N LEU A 46 -2.73 13.41 -11.75
CA LEU A 46 -1.40 13.00 -11.34
C LEU A 46 -1.53 11.85 -10.34
N ILE A 47 -0.79 10.77 -10.57
CA ILE A 47 -0.72 9.60 -9.69
C ILE A 47 0.73 9.44 -9.23
N SER A 48 0.97 9.56 -7.93
CA SER A 48 2.30 9.48 -7.35
C SER A 48 2.76 8.04 -7.09
N GLY A 49 2.41 7.10 -7.98
CA GLY A 49 2.75 5.68 -7.89
C GLY A 49 1.75 4.81 -7.14
N ASP A 50 2.06 3.51 -7.12
CA ASP A 50 1.28 2.41 -6.57
C ASP A 50 -0.19 2.40 -7.05
N LEU A 51 -0.37 2.58 -8.37
CA LEU A 51 -1.68 2.52 -9.03
C LEU A 51 -2.39 1.20 -8.71
N THR A 52 -1.63 0.11 -8.67
CA THR A 52 -2.13 -1.24 -8.41
C THR A 52 -1.45 -1.85 -7.19
N ASP A 53 -2.14 -2.75 -6.46
CA ASP A 53 -1.51 -3.46 -5.34
C ASP A 53 -0.49 -4.51 -5.79
N LYS A 54 -0.60 -4.97 -7.04
CA LYS A 54 0.31 -5.93 -7.66
C LYS A 54 0.66 -5.46 -9.06
N PRO A 55 1.92 -5.59 -9.48
CA PRO A 55 2.37 -5.02 -10.75
C PRO A 55 1.74 -5.73 -11.95
N ARG A 56 1.31 -6.98 -11.78
CA ARG A 56 0.75 -7.82 -12.84
C ARG A 56 -0.47 -8.58 -12.35
N SER A 57 -1.52 -8.60 -13.17
CA SER A 57 -2.68 -9.47 -12.99
C SER A 57 -3.47 -9.53 -14.29
N TRP A 58 -3.60 -10.74 -14.84
CA TRP A 58 -4.38 -11.03 -16.04
C TRP A 58 -5.88 -10.82 -15.84
N TYR A 59 -6.38 -11.00 -14.62
CA TYR A 59 -7.78 -10.71 -14.27
C TYR A 59 -8.05 -9.20 -14.12
N MET A 60 -7.08 -8.44 -13.62
CA MET A 60 -7.26 -7.01 -13.36
C MET A 60 -7.03 -6.16 -14.60
N LEU A 61 -6.07 -6.55 -15.45
CA LEU A 61 -5.64 -5.76 -16.60
C LEU A 61 -6.82 -5.35 -17.50
N PRO A 62 -7.73 -6.24 -17.94
CA PRO A 62 -8.87 -5.83 -18.77
C PRO A 62 -9.78 -4.81 -18.07
N ARG A 63 -10.02 -4.96 -16.76
CA ARG A 63 -10.87 -4.05 -15.99
C ARG A 63 -10.23 -2.67 -15.83
N VAL A 64 -8.91 -2.62 -15.67
CA VAL A 64 -8.17 -1.37 -15.55
C VAL A 64 -8.09 -0.68 -16.90
N LEU A 65 -7.82 -1.41 -17.98
CA LEU A 65 -7.86 -0.86 -19.34
C LEU A 65 -9.24 -0.28 -19.65
N ASP A 66 -10.31 -1.04 -19.43
CA ASP A 66 -11.69 -0.58 -19.65
C ASP A 66 -12.01 0.68 -18.82
N LEU A 67 -11.66 0.68 -17.53
CA LEU A 67 -11.86 1.85 -16.68
C LEU A 67 -11.17 3.09 -17.26
N PHE A 68 -9.89 3.01 -17.62
CA PHE A 68 -9.15 4.17 -18.13
C PHE A 68 -9.57 4.56 -19.55
N SER A 69 -9.91 3.59 -20.41
CA SER A 69 -10.44 3.86 -21.76
C SER A 69 -11.78 4.61 -21.73
N ASN A 70 -12.65 4.32 -20.75
CA ASN A 70 -13.90 5.06 -20.56
C ASN A 70 -13.70 6.55 -20.19
N TYR A 71 -12.49 6.92 -19.77
CA TYR A 71 -12.09 8.29 -19.46
C TYR A 71 -10.87 8.74 -20.26
N SER A 72 -10.73 8.28 -21.51
CA SER A 72 -9.58 8.61 -22.38
C SER A 72 -9.37 10.11 -22.62
N ASP A 73 -10.39 10.94 -22.41
CA ASP A 73 -10.31 12.40 -22.50
C ASP A 73 -9.57 13.04 -21.31
N VAL A 74 -9.40 12.30 -20.22
CA VAL A 74 -8.65 12.73 -19.03
C VAL A 74 -7.18 12.36 -19.22
N LYS A 75 -6.30 13.37 -19.30
CA LYS A 75 -4.86 13.10 -19.30
C LYS A 75 -4.43 12.62 -17.92
N VAL A 76 -3.90 11.40 -17.85
CA VAL A 76 -3.35 10.83 -16.62
C VAL A 76 -1.84 10.77 -16.73
N PHE A 77 -1.16 11.30 -15.72
CA PHE A 77 0.28 11.25 -15.56
C PHE A 77 0.63 10.43 -14.33
N ALA A 78 1.63 9.57 -14.41
CA ALA A 78 2.03 8.72 -13.29
C ALA A 78 3.54 8.54 -13.19
N VAL A 79 4.00 8.22 -11.98
CA VAL A 79 5.31 7.59 -11.72
C VAL A 79 5.09 6.15 -11.28
N PHE A 80 6.10 5.30 -11.41
CA PHE A 80 6.12 3.97 -10.83
C PHE A 80 6.35 4.06 -9.32
N GLY A 81 5.45 3.46 -8.54
CA GLY A 81 5.75 3.07 -7.16
C GLY A 81 6.31 1.65 -7.09
N GLN A 82 6.75 1.20 -5.91
CA GLN A 82 7.31 -0.15 -5.76
C GLN A 82 6.31 -1.25 -6.11
N HIS A 83 5.01 -1.08 -5.85
CA HIS A 83 4.00 -2.09 -6.16
C HIS A 83 3.70 -2.17 -7.66
N ASP A 84 4.02 -1.12 -8.42
CA ASP A 84 3.87 -1.12 -9.88
C ASP A 84 5.08 -1.74 -10.58
N MET A 85 6.17 -2.07 -9.87
CA MET A 85 7.38 -2.66 -10.44
C MET A 85 7.43 -4.19 -10.27
N TYR A 86 7.74 -4.92 -11.35
CA TYR A 86 7.96 -6.37 -11.27
C TYR A 86 9.44 -6.67 -11.01
N LEU A 87 9.73 -7.43 -9.95
CA LEU A 87 11.09 -7.75 -9.48
C LEU A 87 11.97 -6.51 -9.24
N TYR A 88 11.37 -5.35 -8.99
CA TYR A 88 12.06 -4.06 -8.88
C TYR A 88 12.95 -3.73 -10.11
N SER A 89 12.61 -4.29 -11.27
CA SER A 89 13.39 -4.16 -12.50
C SER A 89 12.79 -3.11 -13.42
N GLU A 90 13.61 -2.13 -13.83
CA GLU A 90 13.21 -1.13 -14.84
C GLU A 90 12.91 -1.75 -16.20
N GLU A 91 13.67 -2.78 -16.59
CA GLU A 91 13.51 -3.52 -17.84
C GLU A 91 12.17 -4.27 -17.92
N MET A 92 11.48 -4.44 -16.78
CA MET A 92 10.20 -5.15 -16.70
C MET A 92 9.01 -4.19 -16.55
N ARG A 93 9.22 -2.86 -16.58
CA ARG A 93 8.16 -1.84 -16.42
C ARG A 93 7.07 -1.99 -17.48
N ASP A 94 7.42 -2.33 -18.72
CA ASP A 94 6.50 -2.57 -19.85
C ASP A 94 5.56 -3.78 -19.65
N LYS A 95 5.98 -4.76 -18.83
CA LYS A 95 5.24 -6.00 -18.52
C LYS A 95 4.29 -5.85 -17.32
N THR A 96 4.06 -4.62 -16.86
CA THR A 96 3.21 -4.30 -15.71
C THR A 96 1.87 -3.72 -16.17
N ILE A 97 0.89 -3.60 -15.28
CA ILE A 97 -0.40 -2.98 -15.60
C ILE A 97 -0.19 -1.49 -15.94
N LEU A 98 0.66 -0.79 -15.20
CA LEU A 98 0.99 0.61 -15.50
C LEU A 98 1.72 0.73 -16.85
N GLY A 99 2.64 -0.18 -17.16
CA GLY A 99 3.29 -0.26 -18.47
C GLY A 99 2.31 -0.54 -19.62
N ALA A 100 1.34 -1.42 -19.41
CA ALA A 100 0.29 -1.69 -20.40
C ALA A 100 -0.61 -0.46 -20.65
N LEU A 101 -0.97 0.28 -19.60
CA LEU A 101 -1.70 1.55 -19.73
C LEU A 101 -0.90 2.60 -20.51
N TYR A 102 0.40 2.71 -20.24
CA TYR A 102 1.30 3.60 -20.98
C TYR A 102 1.39 3.21 -22.47
N ASN A 103 1.62 1.94 -22.76
CA ASN A 103 1.71 1.45 -24.14
C ASN A 103 0.39 1.59 -24.90
N ALA A 104 -0.75 1.55 -24.20
CA ALA A 104 -2.07 1.82 -24.78
C ALA A 104 -2.38 3.31 -24.97
N GLY A 105 -1.50 4.22 -24.54
CA GLY A 105 -1.72 5.67 -24.61
C GLY A 105 -2.75 6.21 -23.61
N LEU A 106 -3.07 5.44 -22.57
CA LEU A 106 -4.06 5.81 -21.55
C LEU A 106 -3.46 6.52 -20.34
N VAL A 107 -2.14 6.38 -20.15
CA VAL A 107 -1.36 7.05 -19.10
C VAL A 107 -0.04 7.53 -19.72
N GLU A 108 0.42 8.72 -19.32
CA GLU A 108 1.75 9.22 -19.66
C GLU A 108 2.68 9.08 -18.46
N LEU A 109 3.88 8.54 -18.67
CA LEU A 109 4.83 8.32 -17.58
C LEU A 109 5.70 9.56 -17.38
N LEU A 110 5.74 10.05 -16.15
CA LEU A 110 6.61 11.14 -15.76
C LEU A 110 8.04 10.63 -15.52
N SER A 111 9.02 11.48 -15.79
CA SER A 111 10.43 11.17 -15.62
C SER A 111 11.23 12.41 -15.20
N SER A 112 12.56 12.26 -15.09
CA SER A 112 13.46 13.39 -14.85
C SER A 112 13.43 14.46 -15.94
N LYS A 113 12.97 14.12 -17.15
CA LYS A 113 12.63 15.10 -18.19
C LYS A 113 11.17 15.54 -17.97
N PRO A 114 10.91 16.85 -17.75
CA PRO A 114 9.58 17.31 -17.44
C PRO A 114 8.66 17.27 -18.65
N ILE A 115 7.37 17.11 -18.38
CA ILE A 115 6.30 17.41 -19.32
C ILE A 115 5.85 18.85 -19.07
N SER A 116 5.95 19.68 -20.11
CA SER A 116 5.57 21.09 -20.05
C SER A 116 4.12 21.27 -20.47
N LEU A 117 3.29 21.79 -19.56
CA LEU A 117 1.89 22.12 -19.79
C LEU A 117 1.68 23.61 -19.50
N SER A 118 1.67 24.43 -20.56
CA SER A 118 1.63 25.89 -20.47
C SER A 118 2.81 26.45 -19.66
N ASN A 119 2.58 27.00 -18.47
CA ASN A 119 3.62 27.56 -17.58
C ASN A 119 3.99 26.63 -16.42
N VAL A 120 3.62 25.34 -16.53
CA VAL A 120 3.87 24.32 -15.52
C VAL A 120 4.78 23.24 -16.11
N ASP A 121 5.84 22.91 -15.38
CA ASP A 121 6.73 21.79 -15.72
C ASP A 121 6.55 20.70 -14.67
N ILE A 122 6.10 19.52 -15.10
CA ILE A 122 5.82 18.38 -14.23
C ILE A 122 6.93 17.35 -14.38
N TYR A 123 7.67 17.12 -13.30
CA TYR A 123 8.75 16.15 -13.20
C TYR A 123 8.26 14.89 -12.49
N GLY A 124 8.81 13.75 -12.88
CA GLY A 124 8.60 12.47 -12.23
C GLY A 124 9.87 11.96 -11.56
N CYS A 125 9.69 11.27 -10.45
CA CYS A 125 10.71 10.49 -9.77
C CYS A 125 10.08 9.15 -9.37
N ASN A 126 10.45 8.08 -10.09
CA ASN A 126 9.97 6.75 -9.76
C ASN A 126 10.60 6.25 -8.46
N TYR A 127 10.03 5.19 -7.88
CA TYR A 127 10.62 4.56 -6.71
C TYR A 127 12.08 4.17 -6.95
N GLY A 128 12.96 4.66 -6.06
CA GLY A 128 14.40 4.40 -6.10
C GLY A 128 15.21 5.32 -7.02
N GLU A 129 14.59 6.24 -7.75
CA GLU A 129 15.30 7.21 -8.60
C GLU A 129 15.78 8.44 -7.80
N GLU A 130 16.78 9.15 -8.35
CA GLU A 130 17.22 10.42 -7.79
C GLU A 130 16.24 11.56 -8.14
N VAL A 131 16.07 12.49 -7.20
CA VAL A 131 15.22 13.66 -7.42
C VAL A 131 15.77 14.49 -8.58
N PRO A 132 14.96 14.78 -9.62
CA PRO A 132 15.44 15.51 -10.77
C PRO A 132 15.80 16.96 -10.42
N LYS A 133 16.78 17.49 -11.15
CA LYS A 133 17.13 18.91 -11.09
C LYS A 133 16.21 19.72 -11.99
N VAL A 134 15.62 20.79 -11.46
CA VAL A 134 14.81 21.73 -12.22
C VAL A 134 15.66 22.40 -13.30
N ARG A 135 15.18 22.35 -14.55
CA ARG A 135 15.84 22.97 -15.70
C ARG A 135 15.36 24.40 -15.96
N ASN A 136 14.05 24.62 -15.87
CA ASN A 136 13.44 25.93 -16.08
C ASN A 136 12.90 26.50 -14.76
N LYS A 137 13.64 27.47 -14.20
CA LYS A 137 13.24 28.13 -12.94
C LYS A 137 12.11 29.15 -13.09
N ASN A 138 11.77 29.52 -14.33
CA ASN A 138 10.69 30.47 -14.60
C ASN A 138 9.31 29.79 -14.69
N SER A 139 9.28 28.46 -14.82
CA SER A 139 8.04 27.66 -14.76
C SER A 139 7.60 27.41 -13.32
N LYS A 140 6.31 27.13 -13.14
CA LYS A 140 5.82 26.48 -11.92
C LYS A 140 6.22 25.00 -11.96
N ASN A 141 7.30 24.66 -11.27
CA ASN A 141 7.82 23.29 -11.24
C ASN A 141 7.06 22.44 -10.21
N ILE A 142 6.54 21.29 -10.66
CA ILE A 142 5.86 20.29 -9.82
C ILE A 142 6.67 19.00 -9.87
N LEU A 143 6.96 18.43 -8.70
CA LEU A 143 7.55 17.10 -8.57
C LEU A 143 6.47 16.10 -8.19
N VAL A 144 6.34 15.03 -8.96
CA VAL A 144 5.59 13.82 -8.59
C VAL A 144 6.60 12.74 -8.24
N ILE A 145 6.54 12.19 -7.03
CA ILE A 145 7.56 11.27 -6.52
C ILE A 145 6.96 10.11 -5.73
N HIS A 146 7.55 8.92 -5.82
CA HIS A 146 7.23 7.79 -4.95
C HIS A 146 8.42 7.47 -4.03
N ALA A 147 8.37 7.91 -2.78
CA ALA A 147 9.47 7.79 -1.82
C ALA A 147 8.92 7.90 -0.38
N PRO A 148 9.60 7.32 0.63
CA PRO A 148 9.12 7.27 2.01
C PRO A 148 9.19 8.63 2.70
N ILE A 149 8.36 9.58 2.26
CA ILE A 149 8.29 10.95 2.77
C ILE A 149 7.09 11.06 3.71
N ALA A 150 7.32 11.51 4.94
CA ALA A 150 6.25 11.71 5.92
C ALA A 150 6.51 12.91 6.82
N GLU A 151 5.45 13.42 7.44
CA GLU A 151 5.55 14.48 8.44
C GLU A 151 6.22 14.02 9.74
N LYS A 152 5.99 12.75 10.11
CA LYS A 152 6.53 12.14 11.32
C LYS A 152 6.71 10.63 11.15
N ALA A 153 7.54 10.04 12.01
CA ALA A 153 7.71 8.60 12.10
C ALA A 153 6.36 7.91 12.41
N LEU A 154 6.06 6.81 11.71
CA LEU A 154 4.85 6.03 11.95
C LEU A 154 5.02 5.06 13.14
N TYR A 155 6.25 4.63 13.40
CA TYR A 155 6.62 3.74 14.48
C TYR A 155 8.10 3.93 14.85
N THR A 156 8.51 3.33 15.97
CA THR A 156 9.88 3.40 16.47
C THR A 156 10.87 2.82 15.46
N LYS A 157 11.92 3.56 15.11
CA LYS A 157 12.91 3.21 14.07
C LYS A 157 12.35 3.16 12.64
N HIS A 158 11.23 3.84 12.37
CA HIS A 158 10.77 4.04 10.99
C HIS A 158 11.81 4.85 10.22
N ASP A 159 12.31 4.30 9.12
CA ASP A 159 13.18 5.00 8.18
C ASP A 159 12.30 5.80 7.22
N TYR A 160 12.41 7.12 7.26
CA TYR A 160 11.62 8.02 6.42
C TYR A 160 12.32 9.36 6.24
N ILE A 161 11.98 10.03 5.16
CA ILE A 161 12.39 11.38 4.83
C ILE A 161 11.37 12.35 5.43
N SER A 162 11.84 13.29 6.26
CA SER A 162 10.97 14.34 6.79
C SER A 162 10.45 15.23 5.66
N ALA A 163 9.13 15.32 5.53
CA ALA A 163 8.46 16.16 4.53
C ALA A 163 8.89 17.63 4.61
N ARG A 164 9.09 18.15 5.83
CA ARG A 164 9.54 19.53 6.05
C ARG A 164 10.98 19.75 5.58
N THR A 165 11.87 18.80 5.87
CA THR A 165 13.26 18.85 5.41
C THR A 165 13.32 18.71 3.90
N PHE A 166 12.58 17.76 3.33
CA PHE A 166 12.53 17.54 1.90
C PHE A 166 12.03 18.76 1.12
N LEU A 167 10.96 19.42 1.60
CA LEU A 167 10.48 20.68 1.00
C LEU A 167 11.52 21.81 1.10
N LYS A 168 12.30 21.86 2.18
CA LYS A 168 13.36 22.86 2.34
C LYS A 168 14.51 22.62 1.36
N ASP A 169 14.94 21.38 1.20
CA ASP A 169 16.09 21.01 0.37
C ASP A 169 15.77 21.11 -1.13
N ASN A 170 14.51 20.85 -1.51
CA ASN A 170 14.04 20.89 -2.89
C ASN A 170 13.37 22.23 -3.24
N LYS A 171 14.12 23.32 -3.07
CA LYS A 171 13.60 24.70 -3.14
C LYS A 171 13.05 25.16 -4.48
N ASP A 172 13.48 24.52 -5.57
CA ASP A 172 13.10 24.90 -6.93
C ASP A 172 11.71 24.36 -7.34
N TYR A 173 11.07 23.52 -6.51
CA TYR A 173 9.72 23.02 -6.72
C TYR A 173 8.67 23.83 -5.95
N LYS A 174 7.59 24.20 -6.66
CA LYS A 174 6.41 24.86 -6.10
C LYS A 174 5.52 23.86 -5.36
N ILE A 175 5.31 22.69 -5.96
CA ILE A 175 4.56 21.57 -5.37
C ILE A 175 5.42 20.31 -5.43
N ILE A 176 5.46 19.58 -4.32
CA ILE A 176 5.98 18.22 -4.23
C ILE A 176 4.80 17.32 -3.85
N PHE A 177 4.43 16.44 -4.77
CA PHE A 177 3.34 15.49 -4.60
C PHE A 177 3.91 14.08 -4.47
N CYS A 178 3.73 13.45 -3.31
CA CYS A 178 4.39 12.20 -2.95
C CYS A 178 3.43 11.05 -2.60
N GLY A 179 3.84 9.82 -2.93
CA GLY A 179 3.22 8.55 -2.49
C GLY A 179 4.14 7.74 -1.56
N ASP A 180 3.96 6.42 -1.51
CA ASP A 180 4.66 5.39 -0.70
C ASP A 180 4.13 5.28 0.75
N ILE A 181 4.19 6.37 1.50
CA ILE A 181 3.67 6.36 2.87
C ILE A 181 2.16 6.59 2.85
N HIS A 182 1.40 5.59 3.31
CA HIS A 182 -0.07 5.62 3.40
C HIS A 182 -0.59 6.47 4.58
N VAL A 183 -0.06 7.67 4.76
CA VAL A 183 -0.54 8.69 5.70
C VAL A 183 -0.54 10.04 5.01
N GLY A 184 -1.74 10.58 4.80
CA GLY A 184 -1.95 11.86 4.16
C GLY A 184 -1.49 13.03 5.03
N PHE A 185 -0.93 14.04 4.37
CA PHE A 185 -0.53 15.31 4.95
C PHE A 185 -0.51 16.39 3.86
N CYS A 186 -0.57 17.66 4.27
CA CYS A 186 -0.39 18.79 3.37
C CYS A 186 0.32 19.91 4.15
N LEU A 187 1.55 20.20 3.78
CA LEU A 187 2.41 21.16 4.48
C LEU A 187 2.83 22.28 3.53
N GLY A 188 2.59 23.52 3.94
CA GLY A 188 3.05 24.72 3.25
C GLY A 188 4.27 25.36 3.92
N ASP A 189 5.03 26.15 3.16
CA ASP A 189 6.05 27.06 3.68
C ASP A 189 5.67 28.54 3.52
N LYS A 190 6.51 29.44 4.06
CA LYS A 190 6.29 30.89 3.98
C LYS A 190 6.40 31.45 2.55
N SER A 191 6.97 30.69 1.62
CA SER A 191 7.11 31.05 0.20
C SER A 191 5.92 30.54 -0.63
N GLY A 192 4.90 29.97 0.02
CA GLY A 192 3.71 29.42 -0.63
C GLY A 192 4.00 28.16 -1.45
N ARG A 193 5.06 27.41 -1.11
CA ARG A 193 5.34 26.09 -1.68
C ARG A 193 4.70 25.02 -0.81
N THR A 194 4.35 23.89 -1.42
CA THR A 194 3.58 22.85 -0.75
C THR A 194 4.20 21.47 -0.99
N ILE A 195 4.21 20.64 0.05
CA ILE A 195 4.42 19.20 -0.05
C ILE A 195 3.20 18.47 0.47
N LEU A 196 2.72 17.47 -0.27
CA LEU A 196 1.50 16.74 0.09
C LEU A 196 1.54 15.27 -0.32
N ASN A 197 0.80 14.47 0.44
CA ASN A 197 0.46 13.07 0.20
C ASN A 197 -1.04 12.92 0.52
N THR A 198 -1.81 12.17 -0.27
CA THR A 198 -3.27 12.11 -0.08
C THR A 198 -3.68 11.06 0.94
N GLY A 199 -2.74 10.23 1.38
CA GLY A 199 -3.01 8.98 2.06
C GLY A 199 -3.66 7.98 1.11
N PRO A 200 -4.05 6.80 1.62
CA PRO A 200 -4.56 5.74 0.80
C PRO A 200 -5.97 6.06 0.27
N MET A 201 -6.21 5.79 -1.01
CA MET A 201 -7.58 5.83 -1.58
C MET A 201 -8.48 4.76 -0.93
N ILE A 202 -7.90 3.60 -0.62
CA ILE A 202 -8.58 2.48 0.03
C ILE A 202 -7.88 2.06 1.31
N ARG A 203 -8.66 2.03 2.41
CA ARG A 203 -8.19 1.56 3.71
C ARG A 203 -8.03 0.04 3.67
N LYS A 204 -6.79 -0.45 3.54
CA LYS A 204 -6.47 -1.88 3.38
C LYS A 204 -6.22 -2.58 4.72
N THR A 205 -5.68 -1.86 5.70
CA THR A 205 -5.24 -2.37 6.99
C THR A 205 -6.09 -1.80 8.11
N ALA A 206 -6.16 -2.52 9.22
CA ALA A 206 -6.94 -2.12 10.40
C ALA A 206 -6.08 -1.34 11.42
N ASP A 207 -5.09 -0.55 10.96
CA ASP A 207 -4.30 0.32 11.83
C ASP A 207 -5.08 1.56 12.26
N LYS A 208 -4.58 2.25 13.29
CA LYS A 208 -5.26 3.42 13.89
C LYS A 208 -5.52 4.53 12.89
N TYR A 209 -4.61 4.75 11.94
CA TYR A 209 -4.76 5.83 10.96
C TYR A 209 -5.91 5.52 10.00
N ASN A 210 -6.01 4.29 9.51
CA ASN A 210 -7.11 3.88 8.65
C ASN A 210 -8.49 3.98 9.33
N PHE A 211 -8.61 3.89 10.66
CA PHE A 211 -9.90 4.12 11.32
C PHE A 211 -10.36 5.58 11.31
N ILE A 212 -9.43 6.54 11.29
CA ILE A 212 -9.75 7.98 11.29
C ILE A 212 -9.59 8.64 9.91
N HIS A 213 -8.95 7.96 8.97
CA HIS A 213 -8.67 8.49 7.64
C HIS A 213 -9.93 8.52 6.78
N GLU A 214 -10.16 9.69 6.20
CA GLU A 214 -11.16 9.95 5.18
C GLU A 214 -10.47 10.01 3.81
N PRO A 215 -10.68 9.00 2.94
CA PRO A 215 -10.07 8.99 1.61
C PRO A 215 -10.40 10.24 0.81
N CYS A 216 -9.37 10.88 0.27
CA CYS A 216 -9.48 12.13 -0.47
C CYS A 216 -8.42 12.21 -1.58
N PHE A 217 -8.52 13.24 -2.41
CA PHE A 217 -7.46 13.68 -3.31
C PHE A 217 -7.40 15.21 -3.30
N TYR A 218 -6.33 15.80 -3.82
CA TYR A 218 -6.22 17.26 -3.90
C TYR A 218 -6.39 17.74 -5.33
N THR A 219 -6.99 18.91 -5.51
CA THR A 219 -6.97 19.65 -6.78
C THR A 219 -6.11 20.89 -6.65
N TYR A 220 -5.31 21.19 -7.66
CA TYR A 220 -4.50 22.40 -7.77
C TYR A 220 -4.90 23.20 -9.02
N ASP A 221 -5.27 24.47 -8.83
CA ASP A 221 -5.49 25.40 -9.93
C ASP A 221 -4.22 26.22 -10.21
N THR A 222 -3.65 26.04 -11.40
CA THR A 222 -2.37 26.62 -11.78
C THR A 222 -2.44 28.13 -12.02
N VAL A 223 -3.64 28.72 -12.11
CA VAL A 223 -3.84 30.16 -12.31
C VAL A 223 -3.96 30.85 -10.96
N THR A 224 -4.79 30.32 -10.05
CA THR A 224 -5.05 30.96 -8.74
C THR A 224 -4.10 30.49 -7.65
N ASP A 225 -3.27 29.48 -7.91
CA ASP A 225 -2.43 28.80 -6.92
C ASP A 225 -3.22 28.18 -5.75
N ASP A 226 -4.48 27.81 -5.99
CA ASP A 226 -5.37 27.27 -4.97
C ASP A 226 -5.28 25.73 -4.91
N ILE A 227 -5.14 25.19 -3.71
CA ILE A 227 -5.15 23.74 -3.44
C ILE A 227 -6.37 23.41 -2.60
N ARG A 228 -7.23 22.53 -3.12
CA ARG A 228 -8.45 22.08 -2.43
C ARG A 228 -8.44 20.58 -2.21
N MET A 229 -8.88 20.15 -1.05
CA MET A 229 -9.11 18.74 -0.75
C MET A 229 -10.51 18.34 -1.20
N ILE A 230 -10.61 17.24 -1.93
CA ILE A 230 -11.87 16.64 -2.40
C ILE A 230 -12.02 15.27 -1.76
N GLY A 231 -13.10 15.10 -0.99
CA GLY A 231 -13.43 13.80 -0.38
C GLY A 231 -13.84 12.78 -1.43
N ILE A 232 -13.30 11.57 -1.34
CA ILE A 232 -13.74 10.42 -2.11
C ILE A 232 -14.87 9.75 -1.33
N PRO A 233 -16.04 9.48 -1.92
CA PRO A 233 -17.14 8.81 -1.25
C PRO A 233 -16.69 7.51 -0.56
N HIS A 234 -16.99 7.40 0.73
CA HIS A 234 -16.60 6.27 1.56
C HIS A 234 -17.62 6.04 2.66
N ARG A 235 -17.68 4.80 3.16
CA ARG A 235 -18.43 4.44 4.37
C ARG A 235 -17.60 4.71 5.62
N PRO A 236 -18.18 4.79 6.83
CA PRO A 236 -17.43 4.78 8.08
C PRO A 236 -16.41 3.62 8.15
N ALA A 237 -15.31 3.81 8.88
CA ALA A 237 -14.24 2.80 8.96
C ALA A 237 -14.72 1.52 9.63
N GLU A 238 -15.51 1.68 10.69
CA GLU A 238 -16.08 0.64 11.54
C GLU A 238 -17.03 -0.29 10.76
N GLU A 239 -17.63 0.21 9.68
CA GLU A 239 -18.51 -0.60 8.82
C GLU A 239 -17.75 -1.46 7.80
N VAL A 240 -16.48 -1.14 7.52
CA VAL A 240 -15.73 -1.77 6.43
C VAL A 240 -14.41 -2.39 6.86
N LEU A 241 -13.96 -2.14 8.09
CA LEU A 241 -12.74 -2.70 8.68
C LEU A 241 -13.04 -3.52 9.93
N SER A 242 -12.37 -4.66 10.06
CA SER A 242 -12.35 -5.48 11.27
C SER A 242 -10.91 -5.69 11.74
N ARG A 243 -10.74 -5.69 13.07
CA ARG A 243 -9.47 -6.02 13.75
C ARG A 243 -9.42 -7.47 14.24
N GLU A 244 -10.47 -8.27 14.03
CA GLU A 244 -10.56 -9.65 14.55
C GLU A 244 -9.37 -10.50 14.11
N HIS A 245 -8.96 -10.39 12.84
CA HIS A 245 -7.80 -11.12 12.32
C HIS A 245 -6.48 -10.81 13.05
N ILE A 246 -6.32 -9.61 13.61
CA ILE A 246 -5.13 -9.23 14.40
C ILE A 246 -5.21 -9.87 15.78
N VAL A 247 -6.38 -9.81 16.42
CA VAL A 247 -6.63 -10.42 17.73
C VAL A 247 -6.41 -11.94 17.66
N ASP A 248 -6.96 -12.59 16.64
CA ASP A 248 -6.78 -14.03 16.40
C ASP A 248 -5.30 -14.41 16.18
N GLU A 249 -4.54 -13.60 15.45
CA GLU A 249 -3.10 -13.86 15.22
C GLU A 249 -2.29 -13.66 16.51
N GLU A 250 -2.60 -12.64 17.32
CA GLU A 250 -1.98 -12.45 18.63
C GLU A 250 -2.30 -13.60 19.59
N ASP A 251 -3.54 -14.08 19.61
CA ASP A 251 -3.93 -15.20 20.47
C ASP A 251 -3.34 -16.53 20.01
N LYS A 252 -3.26 -16.77 18.70
CA LYS A 252 -2.48 -17.89 18.12
C LYS A 252 -1.01 -17.80 18.50
N LYS A 253 -0.41 -16.60 18.47
CA LYS A 253 0.99 -16.37 18.86
C LYS A 253 1.19 -16.61 20.36
N LYS A 254 0.29 -16.14 21.22
CA LYS A 254 0.32 -16.44 22.67
C LYS A 254 0.19 -17.94 22.92
N LEU A 255 -0.72 -18.63 22.24
CA LEU A 255 -0.89 -20.08 22.37
C LEU A 255 0.39 -20.83 21.93
N ARG A 256 0.97 -20.44 20.79
CA ARG A 256 2.24 -21.00 20.31
C ARG A 256 3.38 -20.77 21.30
N ASN A 257 3.52 -19.55 21.83
CA ASN A 257 4.56 -19.24 22.80
C ASN A 257 4.37 -20.04 24.09
N LYS A 258 3.15 -20.14 24.63
CA LYS A 258 2.84 -21.01 25.78
C LYS A 258 3.20 -22.46 25.51
N PHE A 259 2.91 -22.96 24.30
CA PHE A 259 3.30 -24.31 23.89
C PHE A 259 4.83 -24.47 23.84
N THR A 260 5.56 -23.54 23.20
CA THR A 260 7.03 -23.56 23.16
C THR A 260 7.65 -23.48 24.56
N GLU A 261 7.13 -22.62 25.44
CA GLU A 261 7.57 -22.52 26.84
C GLU A 261 7.34 -23.83 27.59
N SER A 262 6.18 -24.48 27.42
CA SER A 262 5.90 -25.79 28.02
C SER A 262 6.84 -26.88 27.53
N LEU A 263 7.24 -26.84 26.25
CA LEU A 263 8.26 -27.74 25.71
C LEU A 263 9.64 -27.45 26.33
N SER A 264 10.06 -26.19 26.37
CA SER A 264 11.40 -25.81 26.86
C SER A 264 11.65 -26.11 28.35
N LYS A 265 10.61 -26.12 29.19
CA LYS A 265 10.72 -26.49 30.61
C LYS A 265 10.88 -28.00 30.82
N GLU A 266 10.61 -28.79 29.79
CA GLU A 266 10.57 -30.25 29.86
C GLU A 266 11.64 -30.93 28.98
N ILE A 267 12.56 -30.15 28.37
CA ILE A 267 13.69 -30.69 27.58
C ILE A 267 14.79 -31.15 28.54
N GLU A 268 15.02 -32.46 28.60
CA GLU A 268 16.28 -33.02 29.11
C GLU A 268 17.34 -32.92 27.99
N VAL A 269 18.50 -32.36 28.33
CA VAL A 269 19.53 -31.88 27.39
C VAL A 269 20.17 -33.01 26.56
N ASP A 270 19.96 -34.28 26.92
CA ASP A 270 20.53 -35.45 26.25
C ASP A 270 19.58 -36.20 25.29
N MET A 271 18.36 -35.71 25.06
CA MET A 271 17.39 -36.36 24.16
C MET A 271 17.21 -35.64 22.82
N SER A 272 16.96 -36.42 21.76
CA SER A 272 16.58 -35.88 20.45
C SER A 272 15.26 -35.09 20.53
N PHE A 273 15.06 -34.11 19.64
CA PHE A 273 13.85 -33.27 19.63
C PHE A 273 12.55 -34.12 19.55
N THR A 274 12.56 -35.19 18.77
CA THR A 274 11.43 -36.13 18.65
C THR A 274 11.19 -36.89 19.96
N SER A 275 12.24 -37.33 20.64
CA SER A 275 12.14 -38.02 21.94
C SER A 275 11.60 -37.10 23.05
N ASN A 276 12.06 -35.84 23.09
CA ASN A 276 11.55 -34.83 24.01
C ASN A 276 10.07 -34.53 23.76
N LEU A 277 9.65 -34.43 22.50
CA LEU A 277 8.26 -34.18 22.13
C LEU A 277 7.36 -35.38 22.46
N GLU A 278 7.81 -36.62 22.25
CA GLU A 278 7.09 -37.82 22.66
C GLU A 278 6.93 -37.93 24.19
N ALA A 279 8.00 -37.65 24.94
CA ALA A 279 7.96 -37.64 26.41
C ALA A 279 6.95 -36.62 26.94
N PHE A 280 6.96 -35.41 26.36
CA PHE A 280 5.98 -34.35 26.66
C PHE A 280 4.55 -34.83 26.39
N LEU A 281 4.28 -35.43 25.21
CA LEU A 281 2.95 -35.90 24.82
C LEU A 281 2.44 -37.08 25.66
N ARG A 282 3.32 -37.98 26.11
CA ARG A 282 2.98 -39.12 26.97
C ARG A 282 2.62 -38.69 28.39
N ARG A 283 3.32 -37.71 28.95
CA ARG A 283 3.07 -37.19 30.30
C ARG A 283 1.87 -36.24 30.33
N ASN A 284 1.72 -35.40 29.31
CA ASN A 284 0.61 -34.44 29.21
C ASN A 284 -0.59 -35.07 28.47
N ARG A 285 -1.44 -35.80 29.23
CA ARG A 285 -2.67 -36.46 28.74
C ARG A 285 -3.69 -35.54 28.04
N ILE A 286 -3.51 -34.22 28.09
CA ILE A 286 -4.47 -33.17 27.71
C ILE A 286 -4.46 -32.84 26.20
N VAL A 287 -3.48 -33.33 25.44
CA VAL A 287 -3.39 -33.01 24.00
C VAL A 287 -4.52 -33.71 23.22
N ARG A 288 -5.48 -32.93 22.70
CA ARG A 288 -6.61 -33.40 21.87
C ARG A 288 -6.13 -34.34 20.76
N LYS A 289 -6.88 -35.42 20.52
CA LYS A 289 -6.58 -36.46 19.50
C LYS A 289 -6.22 -35.87 18.13
N GLY A 290 -6.90 -34.80 17.70
CA GLY A 290 -6.61 -34.11 16.43
C GLY A 290 -5.20 -33.51 16.35
N VAL A 291 -4.69 -32.93 17.44
CA VAL A 291 -3.34 -32.34 17.49
C VAL A 291 -2.27 -33.44 17.46
N ARG A 292 -2.49 -34.55 18.18
CA ARG A 292 -1.60 -35.72 18.15
C ARG A 292 -1.45 -36.31 16.74
N ASN A 293 -2.57 -36.44 16.02
CA ASN A 293 -2.57 -37.00 14.67
C ASN A 293 -1.82 -36.12 13.66
N VAL A 294 -1.91 -34.79 13.79
CA VAL A 294 -1.16 -33.87 12.92
C VAL A 294 0.33 -33.95 13.20
N ILE A 295 0.74 -33.96 14.48
CA ILE A 295 2.15 -34.07 14.87
C ILE A 295 2.76 -35.40 14.37
N ALA A 296 2.04 -36.51 14.55
CA ALA A 296 2.49 -37.82 14.09
C ALA A 296 2.63 -37.90 12.56
N LYS A 297 1.69 -37.28 11.84
CA LYS A 297 1.71 -37.24 10.37
C LYS A 297 2.90 -36.42 9.84
N GLU A 298 3.16 -35.25 10.40
CA GLU A 298 4.22 -34.35 9.91
C GLU A 298 5.63 -34.85 10.23
N LEU A 299 5.81 -35.53 11.36
CA LEU A 299 7.13 -36.06 11.75
C LEU A 299 7.44 -37.44 11.15
N SER A 300 6.53 -38.03 10.37
CA SER A 300 6.67 -39.38 9.81
C SER A 300 7.00 -40.45 10.87
N ILE A 301 6.62 -40.21 12.13
CA ILE A 301 6.83 -41.14 13.24
C ILE A 301 5.72 -42.18 13.14
N LEU A 302 6.08 -43.37 12.68
CA LEU A 302 5.17 -44.50 12.58
C LEU A 302 4.80 -45.00 13.99
N ASP A 303 3.50 -45.28 14.14
CA ASP A 303 2.80 -45.92 15.26
C ASP A 303 2.44 -45.08 16.51
N VAL A 304 1.29 -44.41 16.38
CA VAL A 304 0.43 -43.93 17.48
C VAL A 304 -0.25 -45.11 18.23
N LYS A 305 -0.01 -46.37 17.83
CA LYS A 305 -0.68 -47.56 18.39
C LYS A 305 -0.31 -47.88 19.84
N ASP A 306 0.88 -47.48 20.31
CA ASP A 306 1.33 -47.78 21.68
C ASP A 306 1.03 -46.68 22.70
N TRP A 307 0.31 -45.63 22.29
CA TRP A 307 0.03 -44.51 23.19
C TRP A 307 -1.20 -44.86 24.03
N LYS A 308 -0.97 -45.52 25.18
CA LYS A 308 -2.03 -45.91 26.12
C LYS A 308 -2.97 -44.73 26.39
N ILE A 309 -4.21 -44.92 25.98
CA ILE A 309 -5.32 -44.01 26.21
C ILE A 309 -5.55 -43.99 27.72
N GLY A 310 -5.21 -42.87 28.37
CA GLY A 310 -5.79 -42.57 29.66
C GLY A 310 -7.24 -42.17 29.40
N GLU A 311 -8.19 -43.05 29.71
CA GLU A 311 -9.59 -42.68 29.81
C GLU A 311 -9.70 -41.52 30.80
N VAL A 312 -10.31 -40.43 30.34
CA VAL A 312 -10.62 -39.26 31.14
C VAL A 312 -11.99 -39.53 31.75
N ILE A 313 -12.06 -39.54 33.08
CA ILE A 313 -13.25 -39.07 33.82
C ILE A 313 -13.10 -37.56 33.95
#